data_AF-A0A1Q3SF95-F1
#
_entry.id   AF-A0A1Q3SF95-F1
#
_cell.length_a   1.000
_cell.length_b   1.000
_cell.length_c   1.000
_cell.angle_alpha   90.00
_cell.angle_beta   90.00
_cell.angle_gamma   90.00
#
_symmetry.space_group_name_H-M   'P 1'
#
loop_
_entity.id
_entity.type
_entity.pdbx_description
1 polymer ?
#
loop_
_entity_poly.entity_id
_entity_poly.type
_entity_poly.pdbx_seq_one_letter_code
_entity_poly.pdbx_strand_id
1 'polypeptide(L)'
;MLSAEALQHEKKSEALEEELPERTGLADAFHGLIKMHSFQGSEWLKMDSSVDFASTPCTRFVSLGADPNREKLFIDTNSLEMIKIKRQAELKCFGRGVMAILEIVNNIVNSLVTESENEFKITPTNIEERLKKFLANKRSQLQANEVICAHLDEFIKEKILVCRHQAPIATILLAHLVKQNILPQGIVRQYRSLLKQDDDKKGAHAWAVFRDIKSNKLWLCDPTWQVVAQVENQIKYLILKGYGNVSLNKMLRRLELCDILELLCQQLNEFSNLFHFHSDKGCYITPGTEKIPGQHLRVEFSEESHMMAFIFALQQQNIFFRCGLHGKPLNPFVMIFTKDNPAIISLKIDNLCDDFKRKLMQDEHSQDKSAQKKDCDNKNNLSHAKTLTYSLNMSIATIPRSYSEDNVLIRAKKARIK
;
A
#
# COMPACT_ATOMS: atom_id res chain seq x y z
N MET A 1 20.54 -16.33 -29.93
CA MET A 1 19.59 -17.24 -29.25
C MET A 1 19.74 -16.99 -27.76
N LEU A 2 18.69 -16.46 -27.11
CA LEU A 2 18.66 -16.31 -25.65
C LEU A 2 18.56 -17.71 -25.01
N SER A 3 19.24 -17.93 -23.88
CA SER A 3 19.15 -19.19 -23.16
C SER A 3 17.71 -19.44 -22.69
N ALA A 4 17.32 -20.70 -22.50
CA ALA A 4 16.00 -21.06 -21.99
C ALA A 4 15.66 -20.35 -20.66
N GLU A 5 16.67 -20.06 -19.84
CA GLU A 5 16.55 -19.29 -18.59
C GLU A 5 16.28 -17.80 -18.82
N ALA A 6 16.89 -17.20 -19.85
CA ALA A 6 16.64 -15.81 -20.23
C ALA A 6 15.21 -15.63 -20.79
N LEU A 7 14.71 -16.59 -21.59
CA LEU A 7 13.31 -16.61 -22.03
C LEU A 7 12.32 -16.82 -20.87
N GLN A 8 12.73 -17.53 -19.81
CA GLN A 8 11.90 -17.75 -18.62
C GLN A 8 11.86 -16.52 -17.71
N HIS A 9 12.96 -15.74 -17.67
CA HIS A 9 13.02 -14.46 -16.96
C HIS A 9 12.28 -13.34 -17.71
N GLU A 10 12.38 -13.30 -19.05
CA GLU A 10 11.66 -12.35 -19.91
C GLU A 10 10.15 -12.59 -19.84
N LYS A 11 9.69 -13.85 -19.88
CA LYS A 11 8.28 -14.20 -19.63
C LYS A 11 7.78 -13.89 -18.21
N LYS A 12 8.65 -14.00 -17.19
CA LYS A 12 8.33 -13.59 -15.81
C LYS A 12 8.26 -12.07 -15.65
N SER A 13 9.05 -11.33 -16.44
CA SER A 13 9.09 -9.88 -16.48
C SER A 13 7.88 -9.30 -17.21
N GLU A 14 7.55 -9.84 -18.39
CA GLU A 14 6.33 -9.49 -19.14
C GLU A 14 5.06 -9.83 -18.34
N ALA A 15 5.04 -10.96 -17.62
CA ALA A 15 3.97 -11.28 -16.68
C ALA A 15 3.91 -10.33 -15.46
N LEU A 16 5.01 -9.67 -15.09
CA LEU A 16 5.00 -8.65 -14.03
C LEU A 16 4.46 -7.30 -14.56
N GLU A 17 4.73 -6.97 -15.82
CA GLU A 17 4.27 -5.74 -16.49
C GLU A 17 2.79 -5.81 -16.92
N GLU A 18 2.26 -6.99 -17.26
CA GLU A 18 0.82 -7.17 -17.54
C GLU A 18 -0.06 -7.19 -16.27
N GLU A 19 0.52 -7.34 -15.07
CA GLU A 19 -0.22 -7.66 -13.85
C GLU A 19 -0.52 -6.47 -12.89
N LEU A 20 -0.23 -5.24 -13.31
CA LEU A 20 -0.46 -4.02 -12.53
C LEU A 20 -1.80 -3.26 -12.73
N PRO A 21 -2.70 -3.54 -13.71
CA PRO A 21 -3.97 -2.81 -13.78
C PRO A 21 -5.02 -3.42 -12.83
N GLU A 22 -4.66 -3.75 -11.59
CA GLU A 22 -5.60 -4.25 -10.59
C GLU A 22 -6.36 -3.09 -9.93
N ARG A 23 -7.41 -2.59 -10.62
CA ARG A 23 -8.43 -1.58 -10.24
C ARG A 23 -7.96 -0.21 -9.72
N THR A 24 -6.90 -0.12 -8.93
CA THR A 24 -6.23 1.14 -8.62
C THR A 24 -5.79 1.78 -9.92
N GLY A 25 -5.06 1.05 -10.78
CA GLY A 25 -4.70 1.54 -12.12
C GLY A 25 -5.89 1.93 -12.99
N LEU A 26 -7.05 1.25 -12.88
CA LEU A 26 -8.26 1.62 -13.61
C LEU A 26 -8.92 2.88 -13.07
N ALA A 27 -9.02 3.02 -11.74
CA ALA A 27 -9.48 4.24 -11.10
C ALA A 27 -8.55 5.42 -11.40
N ASP A 28 -7.25 5.17 -11.47
CA ASP A 28 -6.22 6.15 -11.80
C ASP A 28 -6.29 6.54 -13.29
N ALA A 29 -6.54 5.59 -14.18
CA ALA A 29 -6.79 5.89 -15.59
C ALA A 29 -8.06 6.74 -15.78
N PHE A 30 -9.08 6.52 -14.94
CA PHE A 30 -10.35 7.24 -15.05
C PHE A 30 -10.34 8.60 -14.34
N HIS A 31 -9.66 8.74 -13.20
CA HIS A 31 -9.67 9.95 -12.36
C HIS A 31 -8.34 10.71 -12.32
N GLY A 32 -7.29 10.15 -12.94
CA GLY A 32 -5.92 10.64 -12.85
C GLY A 32 -5.13 10.11 -11.65
N LEU A 33 -3.83 10.36 -11.67
CA LEU A 33 -2.86 10.01 -10.62
C LEU A 33 -2.85 11.00 -9.45
N ILE A 34 -3.86 11.86 -9.34
CA ILE A 34 -3.92 12.89 -8.32
C ILE A 34 -4.10 12.23 -6.94
N LYS A 35 -3.24 12.61 -5.98
CA LYS A 35 -3.28 12.09 -4.60
C LYS A 35 -4.29 12.83 -3.71
N MET A 36 -4.51 14.13 -3.97
CA MET A 36 -5.41 14.99 -3.21
C MET A 36 -6.57 15.47 -4.09
N HIS A 37 -7.80 15.23 -3.68
CA HIS A 37 -8.98 15.67 -4.41
C HIS A 37 -9.70 16.78 -3.65
N SER A 38 -10.00 17.88 -4.34
CA SER A 38 -10.85 18.94 -3.80
C SER A 38 -12.32 18.61 -4.01
N PHE A 39 -13.13 18.63 -2.94
CA PHE A 39 -14.59 18.48 -2.99
C PHE A 39 -15.25 19.32 -1.90
N GLN A 40 -16.22 20.15 -2.28
CA GLN A 40 -16.93 21.08 -1.39
C GLN A 40 -15.98 21.96 -0.55
N GLY A 41 -14.91 22.49 -1.16
CA GLY A 41 -13.94 23.35 -0.49
C GLY A 41 -13.01 22.63 0.50
N SER A 42 -13.04 21.30 0.57
CA SER A 42 -12.14 20.49 1.40
C SER A 42 -11.23 19.61 0.55
N GLU A 43 -10.02 19.36 1.06
CA GLU A 43 -9.06 18.42 0.47
C GLU A 43 -9.25 17.01 1.03
N TRP A 44 -9.20 16.01 0.15
CA TRP A 44 -9.42 14.61 0.46
C TRP A 44 -8.26 13.76 -0.05
N LEU A 45 -7.64 12.99 0.84
CA LEU A 45 -6.56 12.09 0.48
C LEU A 45 -7.12 10.83 -0.19
N LYS A 46 -6.65 10.54 -1.40
CA LYS A 46 -7.00 9.32 -2.12
C LYS A 46 -6.56 8.09 -1.33
N MET A 47 -7.47 7.12 -1.20
CA MET A 47 -7.19 5.83 -0.59
C MET A 47 -6.50 4.89 -1.59
N ASP A 48 -5.37 4.33 -1.17
CA ASP A 48 -4.74 3.19 -1.80
C ASP A 48 -4.03 2.34 -0.74
N SER A 49 -3.46 1.21 -1.17
CA SER A 49 -2.80 0.27 -0.25
C SER A 49 -1.38 0.66 0.16
N SER A 50 -0.88 1.83 -0.26
CA SER A 50 0.38 2.40 0.26
C SER A 50 0.15 3.28 1.49
N VAL A 51 -1.07 3.78 1.70
CA VAL A 51 -1.41 4.63 2.83
C VAL A 51 -1.49 3.80 4.11
N ASP A 52 -0.62 4.09 5.08
CA ASP A 52 -0.77 3.64 6.46
C ASP A 52 -1.71 4.60 7.21
N PHE A 53 -2.90 4.12 7.57
CA PHE A 53 -3.90 4.89 8.28
C PHE A 53 -3.53 5.14 9.75
N ALA A 54 -2.64 4.33 10.33
CA ALA A 54 -2.20 4.48 11.71
C ALA A 54 -1.22 5.66 11.86
N SER A 55 -0.29 5.85 10.93
CA SER A 55 0.63 7.00 10.93
C SER A 55 0.09 8.24 10.18
N THR A 56 -0.85 8.07 9.25
CA THR A 56 -1.39 9.20 8.47
C THR A 56 -2.24 10.13 9.35
N PRO A 57 -1.94 11.45 9.39
CA PRO A 57 -2.71 12.44 10.16
C PRO A 57 -4.00 12.89 9.46
N CYS A 58 -4.17 12.55 8.17
CA CYS A 58 -5.35 12.91 7.40
C CYS A 58 -6.63 12.30 7.99
N THR A 59 -7.70 13.08 8.03
CA THR A 59 -9.01 12.65 8.52
C THR A 59 -10.05 12.50 7.41
N ARG A 60 -9.71 12.90 6.18
CA ARG A 60 -10.63 12.96 5.04
C ARG A 60 -10.05 12.17 3.88
N PHE A 61 -10.72 11.09 3.53
CA PHE A 61 -10.29 10.17 2.50
C PHE A 61 -11.28 10.07 1.35
N VAL A 62 -10.79 9.80 0.15
CA VAL A 62 -11.63 9.48 -1.00
C VAL A 62 -11.25 8.13 -1.60
N SER A 63 -12.23 7.22 -1.68
CA SER A 63 -12.09 5.98 -2.42
C SER A 63 -12.71 6.15 -3.81
N LEU A 64 -11.90 5.91 -4.84
CA LEU A 64 -12.28 6.13 -6.23
C LEU A 64 -12.75 4.84 -6.91
N GLY A 65 -13.92 4.91 -7.55
CA GLY A 65 -14.41 3.91 -8.49
C GLY A 65 -13.63 3.88 -9.80
N ALA A 66 -13.79 2.81 -10.58
CA ALA A 66 -13.11 2.62 -11.86
C ALA A 66 -14.05 2.80 -13.07
N ASP A 67 -15.29 3.21 -12.85
CA ASP A 67 -16.30 3.40 -13.88
C ASP A 67 -17.26 4.53 -13.47
N PRO A 68 -17.93 5.20 -14.41
CA PRO A 68 -18.68 6.40 -14.11
C PRO A 68 -19.95 6.09 -13.28
N ASN A 69 -20.45 4.84 -13.33
CA ASN A 69 -21.61 4.39 -12.54
C ASN A 69 -21.22 3.99 -11.10
N ARG A 70 -19.95 4.17 -10.72
CA ARG A 70 -19.47 4.03 -9.35
C ARG A 70 -19.34 5.38 -8.68
N GLU A 71 -19.52 5.32 -7.38
CA GLU A 71 -19.29 6.45 -6.51
C GLU A 71 -17.80 6.79 -6.35
N LYS A 72 -17.49 8.10 -6.32
CA LYS A 72 -16.41 8.65 -5.52
C LYS A 72 -16.92 8.70 -4.08
N LEU A 73 -16.36 7.82 -3.26
CA LEU A 73 -16.77 7.66 -1.87
C LEU A 73 -15.94 8.57 -0.98
N PHE A 74 -16.57 9.59 -0.40
CA PHE A 74 -15.95 10.53 0.53
C PHE A 74 -16.13 10.06 1.97
N ILE A 75 -15.02 9.94 2.71
CA ILE A 75 -14.96 9.33 4.04
C ILE A 75 -14.33 10.32 5.01
N ASP A 76 -15.15 10.98 5.83
CA ASP A 76 -14.66 11.83 6.92
C ASP A 76 -14.61 11.01 8.21
N THR A 77 -13.40 10.71 8.68
CA THR A 77 -13.19 9.96 9.92
C THR A 77 -13.68 10.70 11.17
N ASN A 78 -13.99 11.99 11.05
CA ASN A 78 -14.59 12.83 12.09
C ASN A 78 -16.08 13.08 11.89
N SER A 79 -16.73 12.38 10.95
CA SER A 79 -18.19 12.40 10.86
C SER A 79 -18.84 11.90 12.16
N LEU A 80 -20.05 12.36 12.44
CA LEU A 80 -20.78 11.98 13.66
C LEU A 80 -20.95 10.46 13.76
N GLU A 81 -21.25 9.80 12.64
CA GLU A 81 -21.40 8.35 12.60
C GLU A 81 -20.07 7.64 12.84
N MET A 82 -18.98 8.09 12.21
CA MET A 82 -17.66 7.51 12.45
C MET A 82 -17.16 7.69 13.88
N ILE A 83 -17.44 8.83 14.53
CA ILE A 83 -17.10 9.05 15.95
C ILE A 83 -17.84 8.04 16.85
N LYS A 84 -19.13 7.80 16.62
CA LYS A 84 -19.91 6.81 17.39
C LYS A 84 -19.34 5.41 17.24
N ILE A 85 -19.03 5.00 16.01
CA ILE A 85 -18.49 3.66 15.71
C ILE A 85 -17.10 3.48 16.34
N LYS A 86 -16.22 4.50 16.24
CA LYS A 86 -14.89 4.47 16.88
C LYS A 86 -14.99 4.30 18.39
N ARG A 87 -15.88 5.07 19.05
CA ARG A 87 -16.10 4.96 20.50
C ARG A 87 -16.64 3.59 20.91
N GLN A 88 -17.53 3.00 20.11
CA GLN A 88 -18.00 1.64 20.34
C GLN A 88 -16.86 0.62 20.24
N ALA A 89 -15.97 0.78 19.26
CA ALA A 89 -14.81 -0.09 19.09
C ALA A 89 -13.85 0.02 20.27
N GLU A 90 -13.51 1.24 20.72
CA GLU A 90 -12.65 1.45 21.91
C GLU A 90 -13.17 0.69 23.13
N LEU A 91 -14.46 0.87 23.46
CA LEU A 91 -15.09 0.28 24.64
C LEU A 91 -15.08 -1.26 24.59
N LYS A 92 -15.32 -1.85 23.42
CA LYS A 92 -15.38 -3.31 23.27
C LYS A 92 -13.98 -3.95 23.21
N CYS A 93 -13.00 -3.24 22.65
CA CYS A 93 -11.65 -3.75 22.40
C CYS A 93 -10.68 -3.58 23.58
N PHE A 94 -10.99 -2.72 24.57
CA PHE A 94 -10.10 -2.47 25.69
C PHE A 94 -9.72 -3.77 26.44
N GLY A 95 -8.41 -3.98 26.63
CA GLY A 95 -7.87 -5.15 27.32
C GLY A 95 -8.01 -6.48 26.56
N ARG A 96 -8.30 -6.46 25.26
CA ARG A 96 -8.41 -7.66 24.41
C ARG A 96 -7.12 -7.94 23.64
N GLY A 97 -6.91 -9.20 23.26
CA GLY A 97 -5.81 -9.59 22.38
C GLY A 97 -6.09 -9.26 20.90
N VAL A 98 -5.05 -9.21 20.07
CA VAL A 98 -5.11 -8.82 18.64
C VAL A 98 -6.24 -9.53 17.89
N MET A 99 -6.30 -10.86 17.93
CA MET A 99 -7.33 -11.65 17.24
C MET A 99 -8.76 -11.26 17.69
N ALA A 100 -8.99 -11.15 19.00
CA ALA A 100 -10.29 -10.75 19.54
C ALA A 100 -10.67 -9.31 19.14
N ILE A 101 -9.69 -8.39 19.08
CA ILE A 101 -9.92 -7.02 18.60
C ILE A 101 -10.38 -7.03 17.14
N LEU A 102 -9.69 -7.78 16.27
CA LEU A 102 -10.04 -7.91 14.85
C LEU A 102 -11.46 -8.50 14.67
N GLU A 103 -11.82 -9.52 15.47
CA GLU A 103 -13.16 -10.11 15.46
C GLU A 103 -14.24 -9.10 15.89
N ILE A 104 -13.96 -8.32 16.94
CA ILE A 104 -14.86 -7.26 17.40
C ILE A 104 -15.04 -6.20 16.30
N VAL A 105 -13.97 -5.78 15.63
CA VAL A 105 -14.03 -4.82 14.51
C VAL A 105 -14.89 -5.39 13.37
N ASN A 106 -14.67 -6.63 12.96
CA ASN A 106 -15.50 -7.31 11.96
C ASN A 106 -16.98 -7.28 12.35
N ASN A 107 -17.30 -7.63 13.60
CA ASN A 107 -18.67 -7.67 14.09
C ASN A 107 -19.33 -6.28 14.15
N ILE A 108 -18.58 -5.25 14.57
CA ILE A 108 -19.06 -3.86 14.55
C ILE A 108 -19.40 -3.45 13.12
N VAL A 109 -18.49 -3.64 12.17
CA VAL A 109 -18.72 -3.22 10.77
C VAL A 109 -19.86 -4.00 10.12
N ASN A 110 -19.94 -5.32 10.37
CA ASN A 110 -21.02 -6.15 9.84
C ASN A 110 -22.40 -5.75 10.42
N SER A 111 -22.45 -5.34 11.70
CA SER A 111 -23.70 -4.86 12.32
C SER A 111 -24.27 -3.60 11.65
N LEU A 112 -23.44 -2.81 10.97
CA LEU A 112 -23.88 -1.61 10.21
C LEU A 112 -24.73 -1.95 8.99
N VAL A 113 -24.76 -3.23 8.58
CA VAL A 113 -25.52 -3.69 7.40
C VAL A 113 -26.73 -4.52 7.82
N THR A 114 -26.82 -4.93 9.08
CA THR A 114 -27.88 -5.83 9.56
C THR A 114 -29.13 -5.00 9.96
N GLU A 115 -30.30 -5.35 9.42
CA GLU A 115 -31.53 -4.56 9.61
C GLU A 115 -32.20 -4.78 10.96
N SER A 116 -32.10 -5.99 11.54
CA SER A 116 -32.58 -6.29 12.90
C SER A 116 -31.75 -7.39 13.56
N GLU A 117 -31.73 -7.42 14.90
CA GLU A 117 -31.07 -8.49 15.68
C GLU A 117 -31.71 -9.88 15.47
N ASN A 118 -32.89 -9.94 14.84
CA ASN A 118 -33.70 -11.15 14.66
C ASN A 118 -33.89 -11.60 13.20
N GLU A 119 -33.46 -10.83 12.20
CA GLU A 119 -33.55 -11.24 10.79
C GLU A 119 -32.31 -12.01 10.35
N PHE A 120 -32.42 -13.33 10.46
CA PHE A 120 -31.53 -14.23 9.75
C PHE A 120 -31.77 -14.09 8.24
N LYS A 121 -30.76 -13.53 7.57
CA LYS A 121 -30.47 -13.54 6.11
C LYS A 121 -30.85 -12.29 5.32
N ILE A 122 -30.19 -11.17 5.62
CA ILE A 122 -29.77 -10.29 4.52
C ILE A 122 -28.71 -11.06 3.73
N THR A 123 -29.06 -11.55 2.55
CA THR A 123 -28.09 -12.16 1.64
C THR A 123 -27.25 -11.05 0.97
N PRO A 124 -25.96 -11.29 0.68
CA PRO A 124 -25.12 -10.33 -0.03
C PRO A 124 -25.74 -9.80 -1.33
N THR A 125 -26.53 -10.63 -2.01
CA THR A 125 -27.27 -10.29 -3.24
C THR A 125 -28.27 -9.16 -3.02
N ASN A 126 -29.02 -9.14 -1.91
CA ASN A 126 -30.02 -8.11 -1.63
C ASN A 126 -29.35 -6.73 -1.39
N ILE A 127 -28.25 -6.70 -0.64
CA ILE A 127 -27.49 -5.46 -0.40
C ILE A 127 -26.95 -4.89 -1.72
N GLU A 128 -26.44 -5.76 -2.60
CA GLU A 128 -25.91 -5.30 -3.89
C GLU A 128 -27.01 -4.75 -4.81
N GLU A 129 -28.20 -5.35 -4.84
CA GLU A 129 -29.35 -4.83 -5.57
C GLU A 129 -29.82 -3.48 -5.04
N ARG A 130 -29.92 -3.33 -3.71
CA ARG A 130 -30.24 -2.05 -3.07
C ARG A 130 -29.21 -0.98 -3.38
N LEU A 131 -27.93 -1.32 -3.32
CA LEU A 131 -26.84 -0.42 -3.69
C LEU A 131 -26.92 -0.02 -5.17
N LYS A 132 -27.19 -0.97 -6.08
CA LYS A 132 -27.38 -0.67 -7.51
C LYS A 132 -28.53 0.31 -7.71
N LYS A 133 -29.66 0.10 -7.02
CA LYS A 133 -30.83 0.99 -7.09
C LYS A 133 -30.52 2.38 -6.54
N PHE A 134 -29.82 2.46 -5.41
CA PHE A 134 -29.37 3.72 -4.81
C PHE A 134 -28.46 4.52 -5.76
N LEU A 135 -27.45 3.87 -6.34
CA LEU A 135 -26.53 4.52 -7.29
C LEU A 135 -27.23 4.90 -8.60
N ALA A 136 -28.15 4.08 -9.10
CA ALA A 136 -28.95 4.42 -10.28
C ALA A 136 -29.82 5.67 -10.06
N ASN A 137 -30.43 5.80 -8.88
CA ASN A 137 -31.19 6.99 -8.50
C ASN A 137 -30.29 8.24 -8.45
N LYS A 138 -29.12 8.15 -7.80
CA LYS A 138 -28.13 9.24 -7.81
C LYS A 138 -27.70 9.59 -9.23
N ARG A 139 -27.44 8.59 -10.07
CA ARG A 139 -27.05 8.78 -11.47
C ARG A 139 -28.10 9.51 -12.29
N SER A 140 -29.39 9.21 -12.10
CA SER A 140 -30.48 9.88 -12.84
C SER A 140 -30.61 11.38 -12.54
N GLN A 141 -29.97 11.86 -11.46
CA GLN A 141 -29.97 13.27 -11.06
C GLN A 141 -28.74 14.04 -11.59
N LEU A 142 -27.84 13.36 -12.30
CA LEU A 142 -26.56 13.89 -12.77
C LEU A 142 -26.54 14.00 -14.29
N GLN A 143 -25.72 14.91 -14.82
CA GLN A 143 -25.41 14.95 -16.25
C GLN A 143 -24.55 13.75 -16.66
N ALA A 144 -24.56 13.40 -17.95
CA ALA A 144 -23.92 12.18 -18.48
C ALA A 144 -22.43 12.03 -18.11
N ASN A 145 -21.70 13.14 -17.99
CA ASN A 145 -20.26 13.15 -17.71
C ASN A 145 -19.91 13.42 -16.24
N GLU A 146 -20.91 13.65 -15.39
CA GLU A 146 -20.67 13.85 -13.96
C GLU A 146 -20.41 12.51 -13.27
N VAL A 147 -19.64 12.54 -12.19
CA VAL A 147 -19.35 11.35 -11.39
C VAL A 147 -20.24 11.36 -10.15
N ILE A 148 -20.74 10.20 -9.74
CA ILE A 148 -21.50 10.06 -8.51
C ILE A 148 -20.58 10.40 -7.33
N CYS A 149 -20.86 11.47 -6.60
CA CYS A 149 -20.17 11.82 -5.36
C CYS A 149 -21.09 11.49 -4.18
N ALA A 150 -20.62 10.67 -3.24
CA ALA A 150 -21.42 10.28 -2.08
C ALA A 150 -20.56 10.15 -0.82
N HIS A 151 -21.13 10.52 0.33
CA HIS A 151 -20.46 10.36 1.61
C HIS A 151 -20.73 8.97 2.20
N LEU A 152 -19.73 8.39 2.88
CA LEU A 152 -19.85 7.10 3.55
C LEU A 152 -21.03 7.03 4.52
N ASP A 153 -21.30 8.13 5.24
CA ASP A 153 -22.42 8.26 6.17
C ASP A 153 -23.78 7.98 5.50
N GLU A 154 -23.95 8.29 4.22
CA GLU A 154 -25.17 7.97 3.47
C GLU A 154 -25.35 6.44 3.37
N PHE A 155 -24.30 5.71 3.05
CA PHE A 155 -24.34 4.25 2.95
C PHE A 155 -24.54 3.56 4.30
N ILE A 156 -24.02 4.14 5.38
CA ILE A 156 -24.23 3.66 6.76
C ILE A 156 -25.72 3.80 7.13
N LYS A 157 -26.31 4.98 6.91
CA LYS A 157 -27.72 5.25 7.23
C LYS A 157 -28.68 4.35 6.44
N GLU A 158 -28.37 4.15 5.16
CA GLU A 158 -29.16 3.31 4.26
C GLU A 158 -28.88 1.80 4.42
N LYS A 159 -27.91 1.42 5.26
CA LYS A 159 -27.46 0.03 5.48
C LYS A 159 -27.09 -0.72 4.18
N ILE A 160 -26.46 -0.03 3.23
CA ILE A 160 -26.09 -0.55 1.89
C ILE A 160 -24.56 -0.66 1.71
N LEU A 161 -23.87 -1.13 2.75
CA LEU A 161 -22.42 -1.28 2.74
C LEU A 161 -22.02 -2.64 2.15
N VAL A 162 -21.19 -2.61 1.09
CA VAL A 162 -20.52 -3.82 0.55
C VAL A 162 -19.02 -3.75 0.84
N CYS A 163 -18.22 -4.73 0.36
CA CYS A 163 -16.79 -4.83 0.66
C CYS A 163 -16.00 -3.52 0.49
N ARG A 164 -16.24 -2.77 -0.59
CA ARG A 164 -15.56 -1.49 -0.86
C ARG A 164 -15.95 -0.34 0.08
N HIS A 165 -17.03 -0.48 0.84
CA HIS A 165 -17.45 0.46 1.89
C HIS A 165 -17.03 -0.04 3.28
N GLN A 166 -17.20 -1.34 3.54
CA GLN A 166 -16.88 -1.97 4.82
C GLN A 166 -15.37 -2.00 5.10
N ALA A 167 -14.55 -2.26 4.08
CA ALA A 167 -13.09 -2.30 4.23
C ALA A 167 -12.51 -0.97 4.72
N PRO A 168 -12.83 0.20 4.12
CA PRO A 168 -12.46 1.50 4.68
C PRO A 168 -12.86 1.70 6.15
N ILE A 169 -14.08 1.30 6.55
CA ILE A 169 -14.52 1.42 7.95
C ILE A 169 -13.62 0.58 8.85
N ALA A 170 -13.38 -0.69 8.51
CA ALA A 170 -12.49 -1.56 9.27
C ALA A 170 -11.08 -1.00 9.37
N THR A 171 -10.50 -0.50 8.27
CA THR A 171 -9.19 0.16 8.24
C THR A 171 -9.16 1.35 9.21
N ILE A 172 -10.18 2.21 9.19
CA ILE A 172 -10.27 3.38 10.08
C ILE A 172 -10.36 2.96 11.55
N LEU A 173 -11.16 1.93 11.86
CA LEU A 173 -11.29 1.44 13.24
C LEU A 173 -9.97 0.84 13.74
N LEU A 174 -9.30 0.01 12.94
CA LEU A 174 -8.00 -0.56 13.31
C LEU A 174 -6.95 0.54 13.54
N ALA A 175 -6.86 1.51 12.63
CA ALA A 175 -5.93 2.63 12.76
C ALA A 175 -6.22 3.47 14.01
N HIS A 176 -7.49 3.72 14.30
CA HIS A 176 -7.91 4.41 15.51
C HIS A 176 -7.51 3.64 16.77
N LEU A 177 -7.69 2.31 16.79
CA LEU A 177 -7.30 1.47 17.93
C LEU A 177 -5.77 1.41 18.13
N VAL A 178 -4.97 1.49 17.06
CA VAL A 178 -3.51 1.67 17.15
C VAL A 178 -3.18 3.02 17.77
N LYS A 179 -3.80 4.11 17.30
CA LYS A 179 -3.60 5.48 17.82
C LYS A 179 -3.96 5.61 19.30
N GLN A 180 -4.96 4.85 19.77
CA GLN A 180 -5.36 4.80 21.18
C GLN A 180 -4.56 3.79 22.03
N ASN A 181 -3.55 3.13 21.47
CA ASN A 181 -2.78 2.06 22.13
C ASN A 181 -3.63 0.90 22.67
N ILE A 182 -4.79 0.65 22.05
CA ILE A 182 -5.65 -0.51 22.36
C ILE A 182 -5.19 -1.72 21.53
N LEU A 183 -4.89 -1.48 20.25
CA LEU A 183 -4.16 -2.42 19.41
C LEU A 183 -2.65 -2.10 19.52
N PRO A 184 -1.75 -3.10 19.47
CA PRO A 184 -0.31 -2.84 19.44
C PRO A 184 0.09 -1.91 18.30
N GLN A 185 1.22 -1.22 18.47
CA GLN A 185 1.81 -0.41 17.42
C GLN A 185 2.00 -1.23 16.14
N GLY A 186 1.51 -0.71 15.03
CA GLY A 186 1.48 -1.43 13.78
C GLY A 186 0.97 -0.60 12.62
N ILE A 187 1.08 -1.18 11.43
CA ILE A 187 0.73 -0.54 10.17
C ILE A 187 -0.66 -1.03 9.74
N VAL A 188 -1.54 -0.10 9.37
CA VAL A 188 -2.93 -0.40 9.01
C VAL A 188 -3.22 0.11 7.61
N ARG A 189 -3.55 -0.80 6.69
CA ARG A 189 -3.83 -0.45 5.29
C ARG A 189 -5.17 -1.03 4.82
N GLN A 190 -5.76 -0.39 3.82
CA GLN A 190 -6.82 -1.00 3.02
C GLN A 190 -6.18 -1.75 1.85
N TYR A 191 -6.63 -2.97 1.58
CA TYR A 191 -6.23 -3.70 0.39
C TYR A 191 -7.44 -3.93 -0.52
N ARG A 192 -7.21 -3.88 -1.84
CA ARG A 192 -8.19 -4.18 -2.88
C ARG A 192 -7.52 -4.95 -4.00
N SER A 193 -8.17 -5.99 -4.52
CA SER A 193 -7.66 -6.76 -5.65
C SER A 193 -8.81 -7.37 -6.44
N LEU A 194 -8.51 -7.72 -7.70
CA LEU A 194 -9.33 -8.62 -8.49
C LEU A 194 -8.97 -10.05 -8.09
N LEU A 195 -9.92 -10.77 -7.49
CA LEU A 195 -9.69 -12.13 -7.03
C LEU A 195 -9.58 -13.07 -8.23
N LYS A 196 -8.50 -13.85 -8.27
CA LYS A 196 -8.25 -14.90 -9.26
C LYS A 196 -8.18 -16.26 -8.54
N GLN A 197 -8.97 -17.23 -9.01
CA GLN A 197 -8.84 -18.63 -8.59
C GLN A 197 -8.67 -19.48 -9.85
N ASP A 198 -7.57 -20.22 -9.95
CA ASP A 198 -7.32 -21.16 -11.05
C ASP A 198 -7.53 -20.50 -12.44
N ASP A 199 -6.97 -19.29 -12.61
CA ASP A 199 -7.11 -18.39 -13.76
C ASP A 199 -8.50 -17.77 -14.03
N ASP A 200 -9.53 -18.18 -13.30
CA ASP A 200 -10.86 -17.58 -13.37
C ASP A 200 -10.99 -16.32 -12.49
N LYS A 201 -11.55 -15.26 -13.08
CA LYS A 201 -11.86 -14.01 -12.39
C LYS A 201 -13.11 -14.19 -11.52
N LYS A 202 -12.95 -14.15 -10.19
CA LYS A 202 -14.07 -14.22 -9.22
C LYS A 202 -14.73 -12.89 -8.91
N GLY A 203 -14.16 -11.79 -9.40
CA GLY A 203 -14.62 -10.44 -9.12
C GLY A 203 -13.69 -9.73 -8.14
N ALA A 204 -14.02 -8.48 -7.85
CA ALA A 204 -13.14 -7.62 -7.09
C ALA A 204 -13.60 -7.51 -5.64
N HIS A 205 -12.62 -7.46 -4.75
CA HIS A 205 -12.87 -7.47 -3.32
C HIS A 205 -11.93 -6.53 -2.60
N ALA A 206 -12.33 -6.08 -1.41
CA ALA A 206 -11.56 -5.18 -0.57
C ALA A 206 -11.68 -5.59 0.89
N TRP A 207 -10.58 -5.46 1.64
CA TRP A 207 -10.48 -5.81 3.06
C TRP A 207 -9.45 -4.90 3.75
N ALA A 208 -9.40 -4.95 5.08
CA ALA A 208 -8.38 -4.26 5.87
C ALA A 208 -7.26 -5.23 6.26
N VAL A 209 -6.05 -4.70 6.41
CA VAL A 209 -4.88 -5.44 6.90
C VAL A 209 -4.21 -4.68 8.04
N PHE A 210 -3.67 -5.41 9.00
CA PHE A 210 -2.90 -4.89 10.13
C PHE A 210 -1.60 -5.68 10.26
N ARG A 211 -0.44 -5.00 10.21
CA ARG A 211 0.86 -5.59 10.51
C ARG A 211 1.33 -5.12 11.87
N ASP A 212 1.48 -6.04 12.81
CA ASP A 212 2.12 -5.76 14.10
C ASP A 212 3.63 -5.58 13.89
N ILE A 213 4.17 -4.40 14.21
CA ILE A 213 5.59 -4.09 14.01
C ILE A 213 6.48 -4.96 14.90
N LYS A 214 6.04 -5.29 16.13
CA LYS A 214 6.85 -6.04 17.08
C LYS A 214 6.98 -7.51 16.68
N SER A 215 5.87 -8.12 16.27
CA SER A 215 5.87 -9.55 15.89
C SER A 215 6.06 -9.79 14.39
N ASN A 216 6.02 -8.73 13.58
CA ASN A 216 5.99 -8.76 12.11
C ASN A 216 4.88 -9.64 11.51
N LYS A 217 3.82 -9.91 12.27
CA LYS A 217 2.69 -10.75 11.82
C LYS A 217 1.70 -9.91 11.04
N LEU A 218 1.30 -10.40 9.86
CA LEU A 218 0.25 -9.80 9.06
C LEU A 218 -1.11 -10.42 9.38
N TRP A 219 -2.05 -9.56 9.75
CA TRP A 219 -3.44 -9.91 10.03
C TRP A 219 -4.36 -9.37 8.94
N LEU A 220 -5.31 -10.20 8.53
CA LEU A 220 -6.39 -9.86 7.62
C LEU A 220 -7.68 -9.67 8.43
N CYS A 221 -8.40 -8.59 8.14
CA CYS A 221 -9.69 -8.23 8.75
C CYS A 221 -10.69 -7.94 7.63
N ASP A 222 -11.62 -8.86 7.41
CA ASP A 222 -12.62 -8.76 6.35
C ASP A 222 -14.04 -8.91 6.93
N PRO A 223 -14.74 -7.79 7.16
CA PRO A 223 -16.10 -7.83 7.69
C PRO A 223 -17.10 -8.47 6.72
N THR A 224 -16.89 -8.34 5.40
CA THR A 224 -17.84 -8.84 4.39
C THR A 224 -17.85 -10.36 4.33
N TRP A 225 -16.69 -10.98 4.47
CA TRP A 225 -16.57 -12.45 4.52
C TRP A 225 -16.48 -12.99 5.95
N GLN A 226 -16.53 -12.11 6.96
CA GLN A 226 -16.39 -12.43 8.37
C GLN A 226 -15.10 -13.22 8.65
N VAL A 227 -14.01 -12.83 7.98
CA VAL A 227 -12.71 -13.47 8.11
C VAL A 227 -11.80 -12.61 8.98
N VAL A 228 -11.23 -13.24 10.00
CA VAL A 228 -10.04 -12.78 10.71
C VAL A 228 -9.00 -13.88 10.61
N ALA A 229 -7.82 -13.54 10.10
CA ALA A 229 -6.77 -14.53 9.90
C ALA A 229 -5.39 -13.92 10.07
N GLN A 230 -4.48 -14.66 10.70
CA GLN A 230 -3.06 -14.41 10.59
C GLN A 230 -2.57 -15.05 9.28
N VAL A 231 -2.09 -14.26 8.32
CA VAL A 231 -1.93 -14.68 6.93
C VAL A 231 -0.94 -15.85 6.79
N GLU A 232 0.19 -15.80 7.50
CA GLU A 232 1.25 -16.80 7.39
C GLU A 232 0.78 -18.19 7.87
N ASN A 233 -0.04 -18.22 8.91
CA ASN A 233 -0.52 -19.47 9.53
C ASN A 233 -1.77 -20.04 8.83
N GLN A 234 -2.52 -19.21 8.10
CA GLN A 234 -3.85 -19.56 7.59
C GLN A 234 -3.98 -19.39 6.07
N ILE A 235 -2.86 -19.34 5.33
CA ILE A 235 -2.88 -19.13 3.88
C ILE A 235 -3.75 -20.15 3.14
N LYS A 236 -3.67 -21.44 3.52
CA LYS A 236 -4.51 -22.51 2.92
C LYS A 236 -6.01 -22.26 3.16
N TYR A 237 -6.37 -21.83 4.36
CA TYR A 237 -7.75 -21.48 4.70
C TYR A 237 -8.24 -20.27 3.90
N LEU A 238 -7.41 -19.24 3.76
CA LEU A 238 -7.73 -18.05 2.96
C LEU A 238 -7.91 -18.38 1.47
N ILE A 239 -7.06 -19.25 0.91
CA ILE A 239 -7.22 -19.74 -0.47
C ILE A 239 -8.59 -20.43 -0.63
N LEU A 240 -8.93 -21.35 0.28
CA LEU A 240 -10.20 -22.07 0.25
C LEU A 240 -11.42 -21.16 0.47
N LYS A 241 -11.27 -20.04 1.17
CA LYS A 241 -12.31 -19.01 1.33
C LYS A 241 -12.56 -18.19 0.07
N GLY A 242 -11.70 -18.31 -0.95
CA GLY A 242 -11.91 -17.69 -2.26
C GLY A 242 -11.08 -16.44 -2.52
N TYR A 243 -10.15 -16.07 -1.62
CA TYR A 243 -9.18 -15.00 -1.92
C TYR A 243 -8.25 -15.39 -3.06
N GLY A 244 -7.97 -16.69 -3.22
CA GLY A 244 -7.12 -17.22 -4.27
C GLY A 244 -5.62 -17.05 -3.98
N ASN A 245 -4.82 -18.03 -4.41
CA ASN A 245 -3.38 -18.05 -4.14
C ASN A 245 -2.64 -16.87 -4.80
N VAL A 246 -2.99 -16.55 -6.05
CA VAL A 246 -2.36 -15.46 -6.82
C VAL A 246 -2.58 -14.11 -6.13
N SER A 247 -3.83 -13.79 -5.79
CA SER A 247 -4.17 -12.50 -5.16
C SER A 247 -3.56 -12.34 -3.77
N LEU A 248 -3.49 -13.42 -2.97
CA LEU A 248 -2.81 -13.40 -1.66
C LEU A 248 -1.30 -13.19 -1.78
N ASN A 249 -0.63 -13.87 -2.72
CA ASN A 249 0.81 -13.69 -2.93
C ASN A 249 1.13 -12.28 -3.45
N LYS A 250 0.30 -11.72 -4.34
CA LYS A 250 0.42 -10.33 -4.79
C LYS A 250 0.25 -9.34 -3.64
N MET A 251 -0.73 -9.58 -2.77
CA MET A 251 -0.94 -8.77 -1.57
C MET A 251 0.30 -8.78 -0.69
N LEU A 252 0.83 -9.96 -0.35
CA LEU A 252 2.01 -10.10 0.51
C LEU A 252 3.20 -9.33 -0.06
N ARG A 253 3.56 -9.58 -1.32
CA ARG A 253 4.67 -8.88 -1.99
C ARG A 253 4.48 -7.36 -1.99
N ARG A 254 3.27 -6.89 -2.31
CA ARG A 254 2.98 -5.46 -2.37
C ARG A 254 3.09 -4.81 -1.00
N LEU A 255 2.54 -5.43 0.04
CA LEU A 255 2.60 -4.90 1.40
C LEU A 255 4.02 -4.91 1.95
N GLU A 256 4.79 -5.97 1.72
CA GLU A 256 6.22 -6.04 2.07
C GLU A 256 7.02 -4.91 1.41
N LEU A 257 6.79 -4.65 0.12
CA LEU A 257 7.43 -3.53 -0.57
C LEU A 257 7.03 -2.18 0.04
N CYS A 258 5.75 -1.98 0.37
CA CYS A 258 5.30 -0.76 1.04
C CYS A 258 5.97 -0.58 2.42
N ASP A 259 6.10 -1.65 3.20
CA ASP A 259 6.74 -1.62 4.52
C ASP A 259 8.23 -1.28 4.42
N ILE A 260 8.95 -1.88 3.45
CA ILE A 260 10.36 -1.57 3.19
C ILE A 260 10.52 -0.11 2.79
N LEU A 261 9.68 0.39 1.88
CA LEU A 261 9.74 1.78 1.42
C LEU A 261 9.46 2.76 2.55
N GLU A 262 8.50 2.45 3.42
CA GLU A 262 8.17 3.28 4.58
C GLU A 262 9.34 3.35 5.57
N LEU A 263 9.99 2.22 5.85
CA LEU A 263 11.20 2.19 6.68
C LEU A 263 12.35 2.97 6.06
N LEU A 264 12.58 2.82 4.75
CA LEU A 264 13.62 3.56 4.04
C LEU A 264 13.34 5.07 4.07
N CYS A 265 12.09 5.50 3.88
CA CYS A 265 11.70 6.91 3.99
C CYS A 265 11.93 7.45 5.41
N GLN A 266 11.59 6.67 6.45
CA GLN A 266 11.85 7.05 7.85
C GLN A 266 13.35 7.20 8.12
N GLN A 267 14.14 6.20 7.71
CA GLN A 267 15.59 6.23 7.85
C GLN A 267 16.18 7.44 7.10
N LEU A 268 15.77 7.69 5.86
CA LEU A 268 16.25 8.84 5.09
C LEU A 268 15.91 10.18 5.75
N ASN A 269 14.74 10.31 6.38
CA ASN A 269 14.35 11.51 7.13
C ASN A 269 15.14 11.64 8.45
N GLU A 270 15.50 10.54 9.10
CA GLU A 270 16.40 10.56 10.26
C GLU A 270 17.84 10.92 9.84
N PHE A 271 18.27 10.43 8.68
CA PHE A 271 19.57 10.72 8.10
C PHE A 271 19.67 12.12 7.51
N SER A 272 18.58 12.78 7.09
CA SER A 272 18.63 14.15 6.59
C SER A 272 19.17 15.13 7.65
N ASN A 273 18.92 14.83 8.94
CA ASN A 273 19.52 15.54 10.08
C ASN A 273 21.00 15.20 10.37
N LEU A 274 21.52 14.07 9.85
CA LEU A 274 22.92 13.64 9.98
C LEU A 274 23.78 14.04 8.76
N PHE A 275 23.14 14.30 7.62
CA PHE A 275 23.80 14.82 6.44
C PHE A 275 23.76 16.35 6.46
N HIS A 276 24.68 16.95 7.24
CA HIS A 276 25.23 18.23 6.81
C HIS A 276 25.96 17.98 5.48
N PHE A 277 25.25 18.20 4.37
CA PHE A 277 25.88 18.44 3.09
C PHE A 277 26.75 19.68 3.26
N HIS A 278 28.02 19.49 3.58
CA HIS A 278 29.03 20.50 3.31
C HIS A 278 28.93 20.80 1.81
N SER A 279 28.36 21.96 1.48
CA SER A 279 28.18 22.44 0.11
C SER A 279 29.48 22.78 -0.59
N ASP A 280 30.63 22.46 0.01
CA ASP A 280 31.93 22.65 -0.57
C ASP A 280 32.53 21.27 -0.88
N LYS A 281 32.43 20.89 -2.15
CA LYS A 281 33.00 19.71 -2.83
C LYS A 281 32.02 18.55 -3.07
N GLY A 282 31.27 18.70 -4.16
CA GLY A 282 30.98 17.63 -5.12
C GLY A 282 30.32 16.36 -4.61
N CYS A 283 29.06 16.15 -4.97
CA CYS A 283 28.57 14.78 -5.19
C CYS A 283 29.56 14.07 -6.12
N TYR A 284 30.30 13.11 -5.59
CA TYR A 284 31.09 12.21 -6.43
C TYR A 284 30.11 11.24 -7.09
N ILE A 285 29.74 11.55 -8.34
CA ILE A 285 29.52 10.53 -9.35
C ILE A 285 30.82 9.73 -9.40
N THR A 286 30.79 8.43 -9.09
CA THR A 286 32.01 7.60 -9.16
C THR A 286 32.59 7.69 -10.59
N PRO A 287 33.92 7.79 -10.75
CA PRO A 287 34.55 7.82 -12.07
C PRO A 287 34.27 6.47 -12.75
N GLY A 288 33.35 6.50 -13.72
CA GLY A 288 32.79 5.31 -14.35
C GLY A 288 31.47 5.58 -15.09
N THR A 289 30.85 6.75 -14.93
CA THR A 289 29.84 7.23 -15.86
C THR A 289 30.49 7.59 -17.19
N GLU A 290 30.66 6.60 -18.07
CA GLU A 290 30.75 6.90 -19.49
C GLU A 290 29.40 7.47 -19.94
N LYS A 291 29.36 8.77 -20.25
CA LYS A 291 28.34 9.27 -21.18
C LYS A 291 28.62 8.60 -22.51
N ILE A 292 28.01 7.45 -22.77
CA ILE A 292 27.98 6.88 -24.12
C ILE A 292 27.07 7.82 -24.92
N PRO A 293 27.59 8.54 -25.93
CA PRO A 293 26.79 9.50 -26.67
C PRO A 293 25.56 8.81 -27.28
N GLY A 294 24.38 9.16 -26.77
CA GLY A 294 23.11 8.98 -27.46
C GLY A 294 22.17 7.84 -27.05
N GLN A 295 22.38 7.05 -25.98
CA GLN A 295 21.44 5.92 -25.75
C GLN A 295 20.98 5.63 -24.31
N HIS A 296 21.73 5.92 -23.24
CA HIS A 296 21.28 5.58 -21.89
C HIS A 296 22.02 6.34 -20.76
N LEU A 297 21.35 6.52 -19.62
CA LEU A 297 21.91 6.94 -18.34
C LEU A 297 22.13 5.71 -17.46
N ARG A 298 23.34 5.51 -16.94
CA ARG A 298 23.64 4.43 -15.99
C ARG A 298 23.92 5.00 -14.60
N VAL A 299 23.23 4.48 -13.60
CA VAL A 299 23.36 4.86 -12.18
C VAL A 299 23.80 3.63 -11.42
N GLU A 300 24.97 3.70 -10.78
CA GLU A 300 25.51 2.60 -9.96
C GLU A 300 25.23 2.86 -8.48
N PHE A 301 25.02 1.79 -7.72
CA PHE A 301 24.70 1.85 -6.31
C PHE A 301 25.72 1.05 -5.51
N SER A 302 26.16 1.60 -4.38
CA SER A 302 26.98 0.89 -3.40
C SER A 302 26.19 -0.12 -2.58
N GLU A 303 24.86 0.04 -2.52
CA GLU A 303 23.94 -0.79 -1.74
C GLU A 303 22.68 -1.13 -2.55
N GLU A 304 22.19 -2.37 -2.39
CA GLU A 304 20.99 -2.86 -3.08
C GLU A 304 19.71 -2.11 -2.68
N SER A 305 19.62 -1.69 -1.40
CA SER A 305 18.52 -0.89 -0.85
C SER A 305 18.32 0.43 -1.62
N HIS A 306 19.42 1.14 -1.91
CA HIS A 306 19.40 2.39 -2.66
C HIS A 306 18.98 2.18 -4.13
N MET A 307 19.43 1.09 -4.75
CA MET A 307 19.00 0.72 -6.10
C MET A 307 17.49 0.51 -6.13
N MET A 308 16.93 -0.22 -5.16
CA MET A 308 15.50 -0.52 -5.11
C MET A 308 14.63 0.72 -4.90
N ALA A 309 15.07 1.66 -4.05
CA ALA A 309 14.40 2.95 -3.88
C ALA A 309 14.42 3.79 -5.17
N PHE A 310 15.55 3.81 -5.89
CA PHE A 310 15.69 4.52 -7.15
C PHE A 310 14.81 3.92 -8.25
N ILE A 311 14.82 2.59 -8.40
CA ILE A 311 13.94 1.83 -9.30
C ILE A 311 12.47 2.21 -9.06
N PHE A 312 12.05 2.25 -7.80
CA PHE A 312 10.68 2.60 -7.45
C PHE A 312 10.33 4.05 -7.84
N ALA A 313 11.25 5.00 -7.61
CA ALA A 313 11.05 6.39 -8.02
C ALA A 313 10.93 6.56 -9.55
N LEU A 314 11.65 5.75 -10.33
CA LEU A 314 11.52 5.72 -11.79
C LEU A 314 10.17 5.13 -12.22
N GLN A 315 9.72 4.05 -11.57
CA GLN A 315 8.41 3.44 -11.84
C GLN A 315 7.25 4.40 -11.59
N GLN A 316 7.29 5.16 -10.49
CA GLN A 316 6.26 6.18 -10.18
C GLN A 316 6.16 7.28 -11.25
N GLN A 317 7.24 7.49 -12.00
CA GLN A 317 7.32 8.49 -13.07
C GLN A 317 7.12 7.88 -14.47
N ASN A 318 6.76 6.59 -14.55
CA ASN A 318 6.66 5.82 -15.80
C ASN A 318 7.93 5.90 -16.66
N ILE A 319 9.10 5.92 -16.01
CA ILE A 319 10.39 5.94 -16.68
C ILE A 319 10.83 4.50 -16.97
N PHE A 320 11.16 4.18 -18.23
CA PHE A 320 11.68 2.88 -18.63
C PHE A 320 13.16 2.73 -18.27
N PHE A 321 13.51 1.63 -17.61
CA PHE A 321 14.89 1.30 -17.22
C PHE A 321 15.15 -0.21 -17.27
N ARG A 322 16.43 -0.60 -17.21
CA ARG A 322 16.91 -1.96 -16.96
C ARG A 322 17.80 -1.95 -15.72
N CYS A 323 17.83 -3.06 -14.99
CA CYS A 323 18.77 -3.25 -13.88
C CYS A 323 19.80 -4.32 -14.23
N GLY A 324 20.95 -4.30 -13.56
CA GLY A 324 21.99 -5.30 -13.73
C GLY A 324 23.06 -5.24 -12.66
N LEU A 325 24.01 -6.17 -12.73
CA LEU A 325 25.22 -6.20 -11.90
C LEU A 325 26.45 -6.02 -12.80
N HIS A 326 27.43 -5.24 -12.36
CA HIS A 326 28.64 -5.00 -13.14
C HIS A 326 29.86 -4.78 -12.25
N GLY A 327 31.04 -5.21 -12.72
CA GLY A 327 32.32 -4.99 -12.05
C GLY A 327 32.76 -6.11 -11.11
N LYS A 328 33.89 -5.90 -10.44
CA LYS A 328 34.40 -6.72 -9.33
C LYS A 328 34.88 -5.79 -8.19
N PRO A 329 34.17 -5.70 -7.05
CA PRO A 329 32.94 -6.41 -6.70
C PRO A 329 31.76 -6.05 -7.63
N LEU A 330 30.77 -6.95 -7.74
CA LEU A 330 29.57 -6.75 -8.54
C LEU A 330 28.71 -5.64 -7.91
N ASN A 331 28.66 -4.47 -8.54
CA ASN A 331 27.82 -3.37 -8.08
C ASN A 331 26.47 -3.40 -8.82
N PRO A 332 25.34 -3.24 -8.09
CA PRO A 332 24.03 -3.01 -8.69
C PRO A 332 24.01 -1.71 -9.49
N PHE A 333 23.38 -1.73 -10.66
CA PHE A 333 23.16 -0.54 -11.46
C PHE A 333 21.77 -0.51 -12.10
N VAL A 334 21.30 0.70 -12.40
CA VAL A 334 20.08 1.00 -13.16
C VAL A 334 20.47 1.76 -14.42
N MET A 335 19.95 1.31 -15.57
CA MET A 335 20.19 1.87 -16.89
C MET A 335 18.89 2.39 -17.48
N ILE A 336 18.80 3.69 -17.76
CA ILE A 336 17.62 4.37 -18.27
C ILE A 336 17.86 4.72 -19.74
N PHE A 337 17.03 4.22 -20.65
CA PHE A 337 17.22 4.43 -22.09
C PHE A 337 16.62 5.76 -22.52
N THR A 338 17.44 6.69 -23.00
CA THR A 338 17.01 8.05 -23.36
C THR A 338 16.11 8.08 -24.60
N LYS A 339 16.20 7.07 -25.46
CA LYS A 339 15.34 6.89 -26.63
C LYS A 339 13.90 6.57 -26.27
N ASP A 340 13.72 5.76 -25.22
CA ASP A 340 12.40 5.31 -24.74
C ASP A 340 11.81 6.31 -23.73
N ASN A 341 12.61 7.27 -23.29
CA ASN A 341 12.24 8.32 -22.36
C ASN A 341 12.68 9.69 -22.89
N PRO A 342 12.09 10.22 -23.98
CA PRO A 342 12.52 11.48 -24.59
C PRO A 342 12.39 12.67 -23.62
N ALA A 343 11.48 12.60 -22.63
CA ALA A 343 11.37 13.57 -21.54
C ALA A 343 12.61 13.61 -20.63
N ILE A 344 13.43 12.56 -20.60
CA ILE A 344 14.66 12.51 -19.81
C ILE A 344 15.78 13.34 -20.43
N ILE A 345 15.71 13.58 -21.76
CA ILE A 345 16.64 14.46 -22.46
C ILE A 345 16.39 15.93 -22.07
N SER A 346 15.13 16.29 -21.76
CA SER A 346 14.75 17.62 -21.27
C SER A 346 14.73 17.74 -19.74
N LEU A 347 14.64 16.63 -19.01
CA LEU A 347 14.96 16.57 -17.59
C LEU A 347 16.45 16.87 -17.43
N LYS A 348 16.77 18.07 -16.93
CA LYS A 348 18.03 18.25 -16.24
C LYS A 348 18.04 17.23 -15.12
N ILE A 349 18.79 16.14 -15.27
CA ILE A 349 18.94 15.12 -14.22
C ILE A 349 19.47 15.78 -12.93
N ASP A 350 20.26 16.84 -13.08
CA ASP A 350 20.63 17.74 -12.00
C ASP A 350 19.40 18.34 -11.32
N ASN A 351 18.37 18.76 -12.06
CA ASN A 351 17.09 19.18 -11.50
C ASN A 351 16.28 18.03 -10.90
N LEU A 352 16.35 16.78 -11.39
CA LEU A 352 15.65 15.65 -10.74
C LEU A 352 16.31 15.31 -9.40
N CYS A 353 17.64 15.33 -9.36
CA CYS A 353 18.42 15.20 -8.14
C CYS A 353 18.23 16.42 -7.23
N ASP A 354 18.11 17.63 -7.78
CA ASP A 354 17.88 18.87 -7.03
C ASP A 354 16.42 19.06 -6.65
N ASP A 355 15.46 18.41 -7.32
CA ASP A 355 14.05 18.33 -6.96
C ASP A 355 13.86 17.23 -5.92
N PHE A 356 14.58 16.11 -6.03
CA PHE A 356 14.67 15.10 -4.97
C PHE A 356 15.32 15.71 -3.71
N LYS A 357 16.44 16.42 -3.86
CA LYS A 357 17.09 17.19 -2.78
C LYS A 357 16.22 18.34 -2.29
N ARG A 358 15.57 19.14 -3.15
CA ARG A 358 14.66 20.22 -2.72
C ARG A 358 13.43 19.68 -2.03
N LYS A 359 12.92 18.51 -2.41
CA LYS A 359 11.79 17.86 -1.76
C LYS A 359 12.18 17.31 -0.39
N LEU A 360 13.38 16.73 -0.28
CA LEU A 360 14.04 16.44 1.01
C LEU A 360 14.22 17.71 1.87
N MET A 361 14.65 18.83 1.30
CA MET A 361 14.93 20.10 2.01
C MET A 361 13.67 20.97 2.31
N GLN A 362 12.61 20.86 1.51
CA GLN A 362 11.34 21.58 1.74
C GLN A 362 10.56 20.99 2.92
N ASP A 363 10.70 19.69 3.15
CA ASP A 363 10.17 19.01 4.33
C ASP A 363 10.92 19.45 5.62
N GLU A 364 12.19 19.84 5.52
CA GLU A 364 12.95 20.43 6.64
C GLU A 364 12.51 21.88 6.97
N HIS A 365 12.33 22.75 5.96
CA HIS A 365 11.91 24.14 6.19
C HIS A 365 10.45 24.31 6.66
N SER A 366 9.59 23.32 6.39
CA SER A 366 8.20 23.30 6.88
C SER A 366 8.11 22.84 8.34
N GLN A 367 9.06 22.05 8.83
CA GLN A 367 9.22 21.75 10.25
C GLN A 367 9.84 22.93 11.03
N ASP A 368 10.79 23.65 10.44
CA ASP A 368 11.49 24.76 11.12
C ASP A 368 10.60 25.99 11.36
N LYS A 369 9.63 26.26 10.47
CA LYS A 369 8.62 27.33 10.69
C LYS A 369 7.61 27.00 11.79
N SER A 370 7.48 25.72 12.17
CA SER A 370 6.65 25.30 13.29
C SER A 370 7.39 25.40 14.64
N ALA A 371 8.73 25.34 14.62
CA ALA A 371 9.60 25.53 15.77
C ALA A 371 9.92 27.01 16.05
N GLN A 372 10.08 27.85 15.02
CA GLN A 372 10.35 29.29 15.18
C GLN A 372 9.20 30.12 15.74
N LYS A 373 8.01 29.53 15.95
CA LYS A 373 6.91 30.19 16.69
C LYS A 373 6.85 29.82 18.17
N LYS A 374 7.79 29.00 18.67
CA LYS A 374 7.79 28.53 20.07
C LYS A 374 9.06 28.80 20.89
N ASP A 375 10.18 29.20 20.30
CA ASP A 375 11.41 29.46 21.05
C ASP A 375 11.89 30.91 20.94
N CYS A 376 11.12 31.82 21.56
CA CYS A 376 11.70 32.97 22.25
C CYS A 376 11.57 32.66 23.74
N ASP A 377 12.48 31.86 24.30
CA ASP A 377 12.91 31.87 25.71
C ASP A 377 13.70 30.58 26.05
N ASN A 378 15.01 30.57 25.75
CA ASN A 378 16.04 30.18 26.72
C ASN A 378 17.43 30.16 26.06
N LYS A 379 18.34 30.95 26.63
CA LYS A 379 19.77 30.89 26.37
C LYS A 379 20.46 30.05 27.44
N ASN A 380 21.60 29.49 27.05
CA ASN A 380 22.68 28.89 27.85
C ASN A 380 22.57 27.38 28.11
N ASN A 381 23.34 26.55 27.40
CA ASN A 381 24.75 26.27 27.77
C ASN A 381 25.40 25.28 26.79
N LEU A 382 26.67 25.54 26.50
CA LEU A 382 27.57 24.69 25.73
C LEU A 382 28.22 23.64 26.66
N SER A 383 28.32 22.39 26.20
CA SER A 383 29.60 21.68 25.95
C SER A 383 29.53 20.16 26.21
N HIS A 384 30.19 19.44 25.29
CA HIS A 384 30.65 18.05 25.33
C HIS A 384 29.61 16.93 25.19
N ALA A 385 29.47 16.44 23.97
CA ALA A 385 28.99 15.07 23.72
C ALA A 385 30.07 14.27 23.00
N LYS A 386 30.58 13.25 23.71
CA LYS A 386 31.47 12.21 23.22
C LYS A 386 30.76 11.36 22.16
N THR A 387 31.46 11.06 21.08
CA THR A 387 31.03 10.07 20.08
C THR A 387 30.89 8.70 20.75
N LEU A 388 29.64 8.25 20.92
CA LEU A 388 29.30 6.90 21.39
C LEU A 388 29.13 6.00 20.16
N THR A 389 30.06 5.08 19.99
CA THR A 389 29.96 4.02 18.97
C THR A 389 29.00 2.95 19.50
N TYR A 390 27.82 2.81 18.87
CA TYR A 390 26.95 1.67 19.12
C TYR A 390 27.26 0.58 18.10
N SER A 391 27.70 -0.58 18.58
CA SER A 391 27.69 -1.83 17.79
C SER A 391 26.39 -2.58 18.07
N LEU A 392 25.54 -2.72 17.06
CA LEU A 392 24.38 -3.60 17.13
C LEU A 392 24.64 -4.84 16.28
N ASN A 393 24.83 -5.97 16.95
CA ASN A 393 24.79 -7.30 16.33
C ASN A 393 23.34 -7.66 16.03
N MET A 394 22.96 -7.73 14.76
CA MET A 394 21.72 -8.39 14.36
C MET A 394 22.03 -9.77 13.78
N SER A 395 21.61 -10.80 14.51
CA SER A 395 21.57 -12.17 14.02
C SER A 395 20.42 -12.32 13.02
N ILE A 396 20.75 -12.51 11.74
CA ILE A 396 19.79 -12.87 10.71
C ILE A 396 19.27 -14.28 11.03
N ALA A 397 17.98 -14.40 11.35
CA ALA A 397 17.32 -15.69 11.47
C ALA A 397 17.31 -16.37 10.09
N THR A 398 17.95 -17.53 10.03
CA THR A 398 18.01 -18.40 8.85
C THR A 398 16.62 -18.90 8.47
N ILE A 399 16.23 -18.64 7.22
CA ILE A 399 15.07 -19.25 6.57
C ILE A 399 15.37 -20.75 6.36
N PRO A 400 14.52 -21.70 6.80
CA PRO A 400 14.72 -23.10 6.49
C PRO A 400 14.48 -23.35 4.98
N ARG A 401 15.53 -23.79 4.28
CA ARG A 401 15.40 -24.48 2.99
C ARG A 401 14.82 -25.88 3.24
N SER A 402 13.64 -26.15 2.73
CA SER A 402 13.30 -27.43 2.06
C SER A 402 11.79 -27.53 1.83
N TYR A 403 11.39 -27.62 0.57
CA TYR A 403 10.37 -28.57 0.13
C TYR A 403 10.71 -28.89 -1.33
N SER A 404 11.50 -29.94 -1.51
CA SER A 404 11.63 -30.65 -2.78
C SER A 404 10.38 -31.52 -2.95
N GLU A 405 9.67 -31.32 -4.05
CA GLU A 405 8.59 -32.18 -4.49
C GLU A 405 9.18 -33.48 -5.03
N ASP A 406 9.03 -34.56 -4.27
CA ASP A 406 9.08 -35.92 -4.79
C ASP A 406 8.04 -36.76 -4.05
N ASN A 407 7.33 -37.60 -4.83
CA ASN A 407 6.33 -38.61 -4.47
C ASN A 407 4.85 -38.22 -4.61
N VAL A 408 4.30 -38.36 -5.83
CA VAL A 408 3.00 -39.01 -6.02
C VAL A 408 3.09 -40.01 -7.19
N LEU A 409 3.24 -41.28 -6.84
CA LEU A 409 3.21 -42.43 -7.74
C LEU A 409 1.73 -42.78 -8.04
N ILE A 410 1.24 -42.49 -9.25
CA ILE A 410 -0.10 -42.89 -9.68
C ILE A 410 -0.06 -44.33 -10.20
N ARG A 411 -0.67 -45.26 -9.46
CA ARG A 411 -1.01 -46.62 -9.91
C ARG A 411 -2.20 -46.58 -10.86
N ALA A 412 -1.97 -46.79 -12.15
CA ALA A 412 -3.04 -47.06 -13.12
C ALA A 412 -3.55 -48.51 -12.95
N LYS A 413 -4.82 -48.68 -12.57
CA LYS A 413 -5.54 -49.95 -12.60
C LYS A 413 -6.09 -50.19 -14.00
N LYS A 414 -5.69 -51.31 -14.60
CA LYS A 414 -6.28 -51.94 -15.79
C LYS A 414 -7.79 -52.09 -15.63
N ALA A 415 -8.55 -51.64 -16.62
CA ALA A 415 -9.88 -52.17 -16.93
C ALA A 415 -9.83 -52.78 -18.34
N ARG A 416 -9.94 -54.11 -18.40
CA ARG A 416 -10.25 -54.90 -19.59
C ARG A 416 -11.74 -54.76 -19.88
N ILE A 417 -12.14 -54.42 -21.10
CA ILE A 417 -13.35 -54.95 -21.73
C ILE A 417 -13.02 -55.22 -23.22
N LYS A 418 -13.21 -56.51 -23.57
CA LYS A 418 -13.33 -57.18 -24.88
C LYS A 418 -12.53 -56.69 -26.08
#